data_AF-A0A4Q1A4K0-F1
#
_entry.id   AF-A0A4Q1A4K0-F1
#
_cell.length_a   1.000
_cell.length_b   1.000
_cell.length_c   1.000
_cell.angle_alpha   90.00
_cell.angle_beta   90.00
_cell.angle_gamma   90.00
#
_symmetry.space_group_name_H-M   'P 1'
#
loop_
_entity.id
_entity.type
_entity.pdbx_description
1 polymer ?
#
loop_
_entity_poly.entity_id
_entity_poly.type
_entity_poly.pdbx_seq_one_letter_code
_entity_poly.pdbx_strand_id
1 'polypeptide(L)'
;MIFFVFVPTDVETEKITPWLLGINFTVAFFSINFTLFGYQLSKYKLIYHGISKRQWFNILLLLFLPFLPLISFLIIPLHFGNITLWLLPILFFLCIENVSLTIKYLSPEKFIEDSLSDSVISNYLHSLSLEIKKEINENEKYLNDREKYQFPTHAYDFEPSTLGLNPNDIWDSISVVVNLSIENNDYPIFRQSISAILKLIINFYSFKNEGNYKIERGIKYIARYRLKAIIINIIEKDKSGIYLQSLSSELCDFLMKEELLDNPCSDMTRSVVSDLVWISDKMIESNNLIEPIKALNFIHRLVEVNIYKLEKEENDDTSKVLDKYNIATYAHSIKHLGMTALNNGNSHFAYRCMETLSYLGCSAARLKSQQTIIAVLESIVNLGRLARKLRIGCFWSRCLIPAESHAEEFIGHIVTWLVKDIDSKGNFYLKPYIEQSYSRLRGFKCSVTFKNTDCYAIWIEELKKDGKKIPHIESESGMHGYCGKCDYSDFSNMKEYVLHGIGSNEDVIHMKGAPILID
;
A
#
# COMPACT_ATOMS: atom_id res chain seq x y z
N MET A 1 -34.90 30.72 12.95
CA MET A 1 -35.28 32.07 13.42
C MET A 1 -35.97 32.76 12.24
N ILE A 2 -37.29 32.90 12.28
CA ILE A 2 -38.09 33.46 11.17
C ILE A 2 -38.09 34.98 11.36
N PHE A 3 -37.33 35.71 10.55
CA PHE A 3 -37.49 37.16 10.42
C PHE A 3 -38.77 37.40 9.61
N PHE A 4 -39.87 37.74 10.29
CA PHE A 4 -41.00 38.37 9.64
C PHE A 4 -40.57 39.76 9.19
N VAL A 5 -40.31 39.93 7.89
CA VAL A 5 -40.28 41.25 7.27
C VAL A 5 -41.73 41.74 7.28
N PHE A 6 -42.06 42.59 8.24
CA PHE A 6 -43.33 43.31 8.26
C PHE A 6 -43.37 44.25 7.06
N VAL A 7 -44.08 43.85 6.02
CA VAL A 7 -44.46 44.80 4.96
C VAL A 7 -45.59 45.66 5.53
N PRO A 8 -45.49 47.00 5.49
CA PRO A 8 -46.58 47.87 5.89
C PRO A 8 -47.83 47.59 5.04
N THR A 9 -48.99 47.54 5.70
CA THR A 9 -50.31 47.22 5.12
C THR A 9 -50.84 48.26 4.13
N ASP A 10 -50.12 49.38 3.94
CA ASP A 10 -50.56 50.53 3.13
C ASP A 10 -49.93 50.57 1.73
N VAL A 11 -49.27 49.49 1.29
CA VAL A 11 -48.77 49.38 -0.09
C VAL A 11 -49.94 49.03 -1.02
N GLU A 12 -50.15 49.77 -2.11
CA GLU A 12 -51.07 49.43 -3.21
C GLU A 12 -50.58 48.15 -3.93
N THR A 13 -50.71 47.00 -3.27
CA THR A 13 -50.22 45.70 -3.75
C THR A 13 -50.93 45.28 -5.04
N GLU A 14 -52.16 45.75 -5.28
CA GLU A 14 -52.96 45.48 -6.48
C GLU A 14 -52.22 45.82 -7.79
N LYS A 15 -51.48 46.94 -7.83
CA LYS A 15 -50.76 47.39 -9.03
C LYS A 15 -49.56 46.51 -9.40
N ILE A 16 -49.00 45.80 -8.43
CA ILE A 16 -47.81 44.96 -8.60
C ILE A 16 -48.10 43.46 -8.48
N THR A 17 -49.35 43.07 -8.19
CA THR A 17 -49.68 41.67 -7.92
C THR A 17 -49.39 40.71 -9.09
N PRO A 18 -49.68 41.05 -10.36
CA PRO A 18 -49.30 40.19 -11.49
C PRO A 18 -47.79 39.92 -11.57
N TRP A 19 -46.98 40.94 -11.24
CA TRP A 19 -45.53 40.80 -11.17
C TRP A 19 -45.10 39.91 -10.01
N LEU A 20 -45.66 40.10 -8.81
CA LEU A 20 -45.36 39.28 -7.63
C LEU A 20 -45.75 37.81 -7.85
N LEU A 21 -46.87 37.55 -8.53
CA LEU A 21 -47.29 36.21 -8.90
C LEU A 21 -46.29 35.58 -9.89
N GLY A 22 -45.90 36.34 -10.92
CA GLY A 22 -44.87 35.91 -11.87
C GLY A 22 -43.56 35.54 -11.18
N ILE A 23 -43.10 36.34 -10.21
CA ILE A 23 -41.89 36.06 -9.43
C ILE A 23 -42.03 34.76 -8.63
N ASN A 24 -43.16 34.54 -7.92
CA ASN A 24 -43.39 33.33 -7.15
C ASN A 24 -43.29 32.05 -7.99
N PHE A 25 -43.93 32.03 -9.16
CA PHE A 25 -43.85 30.91 -10.10
C PHE A 25 -42.45 30.74 -10.69
N THR A 26 -41.81 31.85 -11.07
CA THR A 26 -40.48 31.85 -11.67
C THR A 26 -39.43 31.28 -10.72
N VAL A 27 -39.42 31.75 -9.46
CA VAL A 27 -38.48 31.31 -8.42
C VAL A 27 -38.64 29.81 -8.13
N ALA A 28 -39.88 29.35 -7.97
CA ALA A 28 -40.17 27.94 -7.75
C ALA A 28 -39.74 27.06 -8.94
N PHE A 29 -40.12 27.45 -10.15
CA PHE A 29 -39.81 26.71 -11.37
C PHE A 29 -38.30 26.58 -11.60
N PHE A 30 -37.55 27.69 -11.46
CA PHE A 30 -36.10 27.65 -11.63
C PHE A 30 -35.42 26.85 -10.52
N SER A 31 -35.87 26.93 -9.26
CA SER A 31 -35.29 26.14 -8.17
C SER A 31 -35.44 24.63 -8.40
N ILE A 32 -36.63 24.18 -8.80
CA ILE A 32 -36.90 22.78 -9.12
C ILE A 32 -36.05 22.34 -10.32
N ASN A 33 -36.03 23.13 -11.40
CA ASN A 33 -35.25 22.78 -12.59
C ASN A 33 -33.76 22.72 -12.30
N PHE A 34 -33.17 23.70 -11.61
CA PHE A 34 -31.74 23.66 -11.28
C PHE A 34 -31.38 22.46 -10.40
N THR A 35 -32.28 22.04 -9.51
CA THR A 35 -32.11 20.82 -8.73
C THR A 35 -32.05 19.59 -9.63
N LEU A 36 -33.04 19.41 -10.50
CA LEU A 36 -33.10 18.28 -11.42
C LEU A 36 -31.92 18.28 -12.41
N PHE A 37 -31.55 19.44 -12.94
CA PHE A 37 -30.35 19.62 -13.76
C PHE A 37 -29.08 19.26 -13.00
N GLY A 38 -28.97 19.62 -11.71
CA GLY A 38 -27.86 19.22 -10.86
C GLY A 38 -27.69 17.70 -10.81
N TYR A 39 -28.79 16.95 -10.60
CA TYR A 39 -28.76 15.49 -10.61
C TYR A 39 -28.44 14.90 -11.99
N GLN A 40 -28.93 15.51 -13.07
CA GLN A 40 -28.69 15.05 -14.44
C GLN A 40 -27.25 15.28 -14.90
N LEU A 41 -26.68 16.43 -14.54
CA LEU A 41 -25.33 16.87 -14.95
C LEU A 41 -24.25 16.48 -13.94
N SER A 42 -24.60 15.83 -12.83
CA SER A 42 -23.62 15.41 -11.84
C SER A 42 -22.65 14.40 -12.44
N LYS A 43 -21.37 14.75 -12.38
CA LYS A 43 -20.23 13.89 -12.72
C LYS A 43 -20.19 12.58 -11.91
N TYR A 44 -20.87 12.57 -10.76
CA TYR A 44 -20.89 11.47 -9.81
C TYR A 44 -22.26 10.79 -9.75
N LYS A 45 -23.09 10.89 -10.80
CA LYS A 45 -24.46 10.32 -10.81
C LYS A 45 -24.55 8.85 -10.39
N LEU A 46 -23.53 8.03 -10.65
CA LEU A 46 -23.52 6.60 -10.31
C LEU A 46 -23.53 6.31 -8.81
N ILE A 47 -23.05 7.23 -7.96
CA ILE A 47 -23.09 7.05 -6.50
C ILE A 47 -24.42 7.50 -5.87
N TYR A 48 -25.30 8.15 -6.64
CA TYR A 48 -26.56 8.68 -6.13
C TYR A 48 -27.75 7.85 -6.58
N HIS A 49 -28.45 7.24 -5.62
CA HIS A 49 -29.65 6.43 -5.89
C HIS A 49 -30.93 7.25 -6.15
N GLY A 50 -30.88 8.58 -5.97
CA GLY A 50 -31.98 9.48 -6.32
C GLY A 50 -32.16 10.65 -5.36
N ILE A 51 -33.23 11.41 -5.56
CA ILE A 51 -33.60 12.55 -4.72
C ILE A 51 -34.11 12.05 -3.37
N SER A 52 -33.57 12.59 -2.27
CA SER A 52 -33.97 12.19 -0.91
C SER A 52 -35.42 12.55 -0.60
N LYS A 53 -36.05 11.84 0.36
CA LYS A 53 -37.43 12.13 0.81
C LYS A 53 -37.61 13.59 1.27
N ARG A 54 -36.62 14.13 1.99
CA ARG A 54 -36.62 15.53 2.45
C ARG A 54 -36.58 16.50 1.28
N GLN A 55 -35.75 16.22 0.29
CA GLN A 55 -35.66 17.07 -0.90
C GLN A 55 -36.92 16.99 -1.76
N TRP A 56 -37.52 15.80 -1.89
CA TRP A 56 -38.83 15.64 -2.51
C TRP A 56 -39.92 16.46 -1.83
N PHE A 57 -39.95 16.47 -0.50
CA PHE A 57 -40.87 17.30 0.26
C PHE A 57 -40.69 18.79 -0.07
N ASN A 58 -39.45 19.27 -0.14
CA ASN A 58 -39.16 20.65 -0.53
C ASN A 58 -39.57 20.96 -1.98
N ILE A 59 -39.32 20.05 -2.91
CA ILE A 59 -39.76 20.18 -4.32
C ILE A 59 -41.29 20.26 -4.40
N LEU A 60 -42.01 19.43 -3.64
CA LEU A 60 -43.47 19.47 -3.59
C LEU A 60 -43.97 20.81 -3.03
N LEU A 61 -43.38 21.31 -1.94
CA LEU A 61 -43.74 22.64 -1.41
C LEU A 61 -43.48 23.76 -2.42
N LEU A 62 -42.33 23.74 -3.09
CA LEU A 62 -42.00 24.70 -4.15
C LEU A 62 -42.98 24.62 -5.33
N LEU A 63 -43.49 23.43 -5.65
CA LEU A 63 -44.46 23.24 -6.72
C LEU A 63 -45.84 23.81 -6.36
N PHE A 64 -46.32 23.58 -5.13
CA PHE A 64 -47.71 23.90 -4.75
C PHE A 64 -47.89 25.29 -4.13
N LEU A 65 -46.92 25.81 -3.38
CA LEU A 65 -47.05 27.12 -2.72
C LEU A 65 -47.32 28.31 -3.67
N PRO A 66 -46.74 28.37 -4.90
CA PRO A 66 -47.05 29.44 -5.85
C PRO A 66 -48.52 29.47 -6.32
N PHE A 67 -49.28 28.39 -6.14
CA PHE A 67 -50.72 28.35 -6.46
C PHE A 67 -51.61 28.89 -5.34
N LEU A 68 -51.12 29.06 -4.12
CA LEU A 68 -51.92 29.60 -3.00
C LEU A 68 -52.51 31.00 -3.27
N PRO A 69 -51.81 31.94 -3.93
CA PRO A 69 -52.40 33.21 -4.35
C PRO A 69 -53.56 33.04 -5.34
N LEU A 70 -53.47 32.08 -6.27
CA LEU A 70 -54.55 31.83 -7.23
C LEU A 70 -55.79 31.27 -6.53
N ILE A 71 -55.59 30.40 -5.53
CA ILE A 71 -56.67 29.89 -4.69
C ILE A 71 -57.28 31.02 -3.85
N SER A 72 -56.46 31.90 -3.28
CA SER A 72 -56.97 33.05 -2.51
C SER A 72 -57.69 34.06 -3.38
N PHE A 73 -57.28 34.26 -4.63
CA PHE A 73 -58.02 35.07 -5.61
C PHE A 73 -59.44 34.54 -5.82
N LEU A 74 -59.65 33.23 -5.79
CA LEU A 74 -60.98 32.62 -5.98
C LEU A 74 -61.86 32.68 -4.72
N ILE A 75 -61.28 32.60 -3.52
CA ILE A 75 -62.03 32.46 -2.25
C ILE A 75 -62.11 33.78 -1.49
N ILE A 76 -61.02 34.54 -1.40
CA ILE A 76 -60.91 35.80 -0.65
C ILE A 76 -60.05 36.84 -1.42
N PRO A 77 -60.59 37.46 -2.49
CA PRO A 77 -59.83 38.32 -3.40
C PRO A 77 -59.10 39.49 -2.72
N LEU A 78 -59.68 40.03 -1.63
CA LEU A 78 -59.13 41.15 -0.86
C LEU A 78 -57.74 40.86 -0.23
N HIS A 79 -57.35 39.59 -0.09
CA HIS A 79 -56.06 39.19 0.48
C HIS A 79 -55.06 38.69 -0.57
N PHE A 80 -55.43 38.68 -1.85
CA PHE A 80 -54.61 38.15 -2.94
C PHE A 80 -53.20 38.77 -3.01
N GLY A 81 -53.11 40.11 -3.04
CA GLY A 81 -51.82 40.82 -3.10
C GLY A 81 -50.92 40.56 -1.88
N ASN A 82 -51.50 40.57 -0.68
CA ASN A 82 -50.78 40.34 0.57
C ASN A 82 -50.25 38.90 0.68
N ILE A 83 -51.06 37.90 0.32
CA ILE A 83 -50.64 36.48 0.30
C ILE A 83 -49.51 36.28 -0.70
N THR A 84 -49.60 36.88 -1.88
CA THR A 84 -48.55 36.81 -2.92
C THR A 84 -47.22 37.37 -2.40
N LEU A 85 -47.27 38.49 -1.68
CA LEU A 85 -46.10 39.13 -1.10
C LEU A 85 -45.50 38.35 0.09
N TRP A 86 -46.34 37.77 0.95
CA TRP A 86 -45.89 36.96 2.10
C TRP A 86 -45.28 35.62 1.71
N LEU A 87 -45.67 35.08 0.55
CA LEU A 87 -45.11 33.82 0.04
C LEU A 87 -43.69 33.96 -0.49
N LEU A 88 -43.28 35.14 -0.97
CA LEU A 88 -41.94 35.38 -1.50
C LEU A 88 -40.82 34.97 -0.53
N PRO A 89 -40.78 35.43 0.74
CA PRO A 89 -39.73 35.00 1.66
C PRO A 89 -39.77 33.50 1.93
N ILE A 90 -40.95 32.89 2.01
CA ILE A 90 -41.11 31.43 2.23
C ILE A 90 -40.51 30.65 1.06
N LEU A 91 -40.86 31.02 -0.17
CA LEU A 91 -40.34 30.40 -1.38
C LEU A 91 -38.82 30.60 -1.49
N PHE A 92 -38.32 31.78 -1.15
CA PHE A 92 -36.88 32.06 -1.13
C PHE A 92 -36.13 31.14 -0.16
N PHE A 93 -36.64 30.96 1.07
CA PHE A 93 -36.04 30.02 2.03
C PHE A 93 -36.09 28.57 1.55
N LEU A 94 -37.21 28.13 0.98
CA LEU A 94 -37.33 26.79 0.41
C LEU A 94 -36.37 26.59 -0.78
N CYS A 95 -36.14 27.61 -1.59
CA CYS A 95 -35.16 27.57 -2.66
C CYS A 95 -33.73 27.41 -2.13
N ILE A 96 -33.35 28.19 -1.11
CA ILE A 96 -32.05 28.06 -0.44
C ILE A 96 -31.88 26.68 0.15
N GLU A 97 -32.90 26.18 0.86
CA GLU A 97 -32.84 24.84 1.45
C GLU A 97 -32.73 23.76 0.37
N ASN A 98 -33.50 23.86 -0.71
CA ASN A 98 -33.45 22.89 -1.81
C ASN A 98 -32.09 22.90 -2.53
N VAL A 99 -31.49 24.07 -2.74
CA VAL A 99 -30.11 24.18 -3.27
C VAL A 99 -29.10 23.58 -2.30
N SER A 100 -29.20 23.89 -1.00
CA SER A 100 -28.33 23.34 0.03
C SER A 100 -28.41 21.81 0.09
N LEU A 101 -29.63 21.24 0.03
CA LEU A 101 -29.84 19.79 -0.04
C LEU A 101 -29.26 19.21 -1.32
N THR A 102 -29.43 19.87 -2.47
CA THR A 102 -28.84 19.43 -3.75
C THR A 102 -27.33 19.34 -3.65
N ILE A 103 -26.66 20.40 -3.19
CA ILE A 103 -25.20 20.43 -3.02
C ILE A 103 -24.76 19.34 -2.03
N LYS A 104 -25.49 19.19 -0.92
CA LYS A 104 -25.19 18.20 0.12
C LYS A 104 -25.32 16.76 -0.39
N TYR A 105 -26.38 16.44 -1.13
CA TYR A 105 -26.63 15.08 -1.61
C TYR A 105 -25.84 14.74 -2.87
N LEU A 106 -25.42 15.74 -3.66
CA LEU A 106 -24.54 15.57 -4.82
C LEU A 106 -23.06 15.79 -4.48
N SER A 107 -22.70 15.86 -3.20
CA SER A 107 -21.31 15.97 -2.78
C SER A 107 -20.68 14.57 -2.66
N PRO A 108 -19.63 14.24 -3.45
CA PRO A 108 -18.89 13.01 -3.28
C PRO A 108 -18.17 12.97 -1.92
N GLU A 109 -17.72 14.12 -1.40
CA GLU A 109 -17.09 14.24 -0.08
C GLU A 109 -18.00 13.70 1.01
N LYS A 110 -19.26 14.16 1.00
CA LYS A 110 -20.25 13.73 1.98
C LYS A 110 -20.65 12.27 1.80
N PHE A 111 -20.68 11.77 0.57
CA PHE A 111 -20.92 10.36 0.31
C PHE A 111 -19.82 9.48 0.92
N ILE A 112 -18.55 9.87 0.79
CA ILE A 112 -17.42 9.18 1.43
C ILE A 112 -17.59 9.20 2.95
N GLU A 113 -17.88 10.35 3.54
CA GLU A 113 -18.07 10.50 5.00
C GLU A 113 -19.22 9.63 5.53
N ASP A 114 -20.38 9.66 4.86
CA ASP A 114 -21.55 8.88 5.27
C ASP A 114 -21.28 7.37 5.14
N SER A 115 -20.61 6.94 4.06
CA SER A 115 -20.31 5.53 3.77
C SER A 115 -19.22 4.94 4.66
N LEU A 116 -18.36 5.79 5.24
CA LEU A 116 -17.24 5.40 6.09
C LEU A 116 -17.30 5.99 7.51
N SER A 117 -18.49 6.29 7.98
CA SER A 117 -18.68 6.63 9.40
C SER A 117 -18.33 5.43 10.30
N ASP A 118 -17.82 5.70 11.50
CA ASP A 118 -17.36 4.65 12.43
C ASP A 118 -18.46 3.62 12.74
N SER A 119 -19.72 4.06 12.80
CA SER A 119 -20.87 3.18 13.00
C SER A 119 -21.11 2.25 11.81
N VAL A 120 -20.96 2.75 10.58
CA VAL A 120 -21.08 1.94 9.36
C VAL A 120 -19.95 0.93 9.27
N ILE A 121 -18.71 1.35 9.53
CA ILE A 121 -17.54 0.46 9.52
C ILE A 121 -17.68 -0.64 10.58
N SER A 122 -18.06 -0.29 11.80
CA SER A 122 -18.26 -1.24 12.89
C SER A 122 -19.35 -2.27 12.56
N ASN A 123 -20.49 -1.82 12.03
CA ASN A 123 -21.58 -2.70 11.60
C ASN A 123 -21.17 -3.61 10.44
N TYR A 124 -20.39 -3.08 9.49
CA TYR A 124 -19.84 -3.85 8.37
C TYR A 124 -18.87 -4.93 8.87
N LEU A 125 -17.90 -4.58 9.71
CA LEU A 125 -16.93 -5.53 10.27
C LEU A 125 -17.61 -6.61 11.10
N HIS A 126 -18.62 -6.25 11.90
CA HIS A 126 -19.42 -7.22 12.63
C HIS A 126 -20.11 -8.21 11.68
N SER A 127 -20.81 -7.70 10.66
CA SER A 127 -21.53 -8.54 9.69
C SER A 127 -20.57 -9.42 8.88
N LEU A 128 -19.43 -8.87 8.46
CA LEU A 128 -18.38 -9.60 7.75
C LEU A 128 -17.77 -10.70 8.62
N SER A 129 -17.55 -10.42 9.90
CA SER A 129 -17.03 -11.42 10.84
C SER A 129 -17.98 -12.62 11.00
N LEU A 130 -19.29 -12.38 10.96
CA LEU A 130 -20.30 -13.45 11.00
C LEU A 130 -20.29 -14.27 9.72
N GLU A 131 -20.09 -13.64 8.56
CA GLU A 131 -20.03 -14.35 7.28
C GLU A 131 -18.77 -15.22 7.17
N ILE A 132 -17.60 -14.65 7.50
CA ILE A 132 -16.34 -15.41 7.57
C ILE A 132 -16.46 -16.56 8.56
N LYS A 133 -17.13 -16.37 9.71
CA LYS A 133 -17.37 -17.44 10.67
C LYS A 133 -18.20 -18.59 10.09
N LYS A 134 -19.17 -18.31 9.21
CA LYS A 134 -19.91 -19.36 8.51
C LYS A 134 -18.99 -20.14 7.57
N GLU A 135 -18.19 -19.44 6.76
CA GLU A 135 -17.24 -20.08 5.85
C GLU A 135 -16.21 -20.93 6.58
N ILE A 136 -15.70 -20.46 7.73
CA ILE A 136 -14.78 -21.24 8.56
C ILE A 136 -15.46 -22.53 9.05
N ASN A 137 -16.70 -22.45 9.54
CA ASN A 137 -17.42 -23.63 10.01
C ASN A 137 -17.70 -24.63 8.87
N GLU A 138 -17.96 -24.13 7.65
CA GLU A 138 -18.14 -24.96 6.46
C GLU A 138 -16.82 -25.62 6.03
N ASN A 139 -15.73 -24.86 6.02
CA ASN A 139 -14.39 -25.38 5.73
C ASN A 139 -13.96 -26.42 6.77
N GLU A 140 -14.20 -26.18 8.06
CA GLU A 140 -13.87 -27.15 9.12
C GLU A 140 -14.71 -28.44 9.01
N LYS A 141 -15.99 -28.35 8.63
CA LYS A 141 -16.80 -29.54 8.32
C LYS A 141 -16.22 -30.31 7.14
N TYR A 142 -15.80 -29.60 6.09
CA TYR A 142 -15.20 -30.18 4.90
C TYR A 142 -13.85 -30.87 5.19
N LEU A 143 -12.99 -30.26 6.00
CA LEU A 143 -11.71 -30.84 6.42
C LEU A 143 -11.86 -32.04 7.37
N ASN A 144 -12.93 -32.08 8.15
CA ASN A 144 -13.21 -33.19 9.07
C ASN A 144 -13.82 -34.42 8.37
N ASP A 145 -14.31 -34.29 7.14
CA ASP A 145 -14.84 -35.40 6.32
C ASP A 145 -13.68 -36.18 5.64
N ARG A 146 -12.89 -36.87 6.48
CA ARG A 146 -11.73 -37.67 6.05
C ARG A 146 -12.11 -38.90 5.22
N GLU A 147 -13.37 -39.34 5.26
CA GLU A 147 -13.86 -40.46 4.46
C GLU A 147 -14.04 -40.07 2.99
N LYS A 148 -14.41 -38.81 2.73
CA LYS A 148 -14.66 -38.31 1.39
C LYS A 148 -13.46 -37.62 0.75
N TYR A 149 -12.60 -36.99 1.54
CA TYR A 149 -11.49 -36.20 1.03
C TYR A 149 -10.17 -36.46 1.78
N GLN A 150 -9.10 -36.73 1.02
CA GLN A 150 -7.74 -36.80 1.55
C GLN A 150 -7.01 -35.50 1.19
N PHE A 151 -6.82 -34.62 2.17
CA PHE A 151 -6.09 -33.36 1.95
C PHE A 151 -4.62 -33.52 2.30
N PRO A 152 -3.71 -33.01 1.45
CA PRO A 152 -2.32 -32.90 1.84
C PRO A 152 -2.17 -31.82 2.92
N THR A 153 -1.18 -31.98 3.80
CA THR A 153 -0.91 -31.12 4.97
C THR A 153 -0.72 -29.62 4.65
N HIS A 154 -0.42 -29.26 3.40
CA HIS A 154 -0.30 -27.87 2.96
C HIS A 154 -1.62 -27.25 2.48
N ALA A 155 -2.73 -28.01 2.42
CA ALA A 155 -4.04 -27.52 1.97
C ALA A 155 -4.99 -27.16 3.12
N TYR A 156 -4.49 -27.12 4.37
CA TYR A 156 -5.29 -26.82 5.57
C TYR A 156 -5.42 -25.32 5.89
N ASP A 157 -4.75 -24.45 5.12
CA ASP A 157 -4.88 -23.00 5.31
C ASP A 157 -6.26 -22.51 4.85
N PHE A 158 -6.94 -21.76 5.73
CA PHE A 158 -8.22 -21.12 5.42
C PHE A 158 -7.99 -19.76 4.77
N GLU A 159 -8.53 -19.58 3.57
CA GLU A 159 -8.72 -18.28 2.93
C GLU A 159 -10.22 -18.05 2.72
N PRO A 160 -10.76 -16.88 3.09
CA PRO A 160 -12.17 -16.61 2.91
C PRO A 160 -12.50 -16.53 1.41
N SER A 161 -13.63 -17.12 1.02
CA SER A 161 -14.20 -16.93 -0.32
C SER A 161 -15.01 -15.63 -0.42
N THR A 162 -15.47 -15.11 0.72
CA THR A 162 -16.15 -13.82 0.82
C THR A 162 -15.18 -12.71 0.44
N LEU A 163 -15.50 -11.98 -0.63
CA LEU A 163 -14.78 -10.77 -1.02
C LEU A 163 -15.39 -9.51 -0.39
N GLY A 164 -16.56 -9.63 0.25
CA GLY A 164 -17.38 -8.49 0.63
C GLY A 164 -18.83 -8.81 1.01
N LEU A 165 -19.58 -7.81 1.48
CA LEU A 165 -21.01 -7.94 1.81
C LEU A 165 -21.87 -7.36 0.69
N ASN A 166 -22.63 -8.20 -0.02
CA ASN A 166 -23.54 -7.77 -1.10
C ASN A 166 -25.02 -7.82 -0.67
N PRO A 167 -25.85 -6.77 -0.95
CA PRO A 167 -25.49 -5.38 -1.26
C PRO A 167 -25.10 -4.61 0.03
N ASN A 168 -24.39 -3.48 -0.11
CA ASN A 168 -23.83 -2.60 0.97
C ASN A 168 -22.33 -2.75 1.23
N ASP A 169 -21.54 -3.12 0.22
CA ASP A 169 -20.10 -3.14 0.39
C ASP A 169 -19.49 -1.74 0.41
N ILE A 170 -18.86 -1.40 1.53
CA ILE A 170 -18.16 -0.13 1.72
C ILE A 170 -16.93 0.01 0.80
N TRP A 171 -16.25 -1.09 0.46
CA TRP A 171 -15.12 -1.10 -0.47
C TRP A 171 -15.59 -0.81 -1.90
N ASP A 172 -16.69 -1.40 -2.33
CA ASP A 172 -17.26 -1.13 -3.66
C ASP A 172 -17.74 0.32 -3.76
N SER A 173 -18.38 0.82 -2.69
CA SER A 173 -18.84 2.20 -2.62
C SER A 173 -17.70 3.19 -2.85
N ILE A 174 -16.54 3.00 -2.20
CA ILE A 174 -15.38 3.90 -2.39
C ILE A 174 -14.68 3.64 -3.71
N SER A 175 -14.57 2.39 -4.16
CA SER A 175 -13.97 2.05 -5.45
C SER A 175 -14.69 2.78 -6.60
N VAL A 176 -16.02 2.90 -6.54
CA VAL A 176 -16.79 3.70 -7.51
C VAL A 176 -16.41 5.18 -7.45
N VAL A 177 -16.23 5.76 -6.25
CA VAL A 177 -15.81 7.17 -6.12
C VAL A 177 -14.40 7.39 -6.67
N VAL A 178 -13.45 6.50 -6.36
CA VAL A 178 -12.09 6.54 -6.90
C VAL A 178 -12.12 6.50 -8.42
N ASN A 179 -12.88 5.57 -9.00
CA ASN A 179 -13.07 5.45 -10.44
C ASN A 179 -13.60 6.74 -11.09
N LEU A 180 -14.69 7.27 -10.54
CA LEU A 180 -15.30 8.49 -11.03
C LEU A 180 -14.37 9.68 -10.88
N SER A 181 -13.59 9.77 -9.80
CA SER A 181 -12.63 10.87 -9.61
C SER A 181 -11.54 10.88 -10.68
N ILE A 182 -11.03 9.70 -11.08
CA ILE A 182 -10.06 9.58 -12.17
C ILE A 182 -10.70 9.95 -13.50
N GLU A 183 -11.87 9.39 -13.81
CA GLU A 183 -12.59 9.66 -15.07
C GLU A 183 -12.95 11.14 -15.25
N ASN A 184 -13.25 11.83 -14.15
CA ASN A 184 -13.64 13.23 -14.14
C ASN A 184 -12.49 14.23 -13.97
N ASN A 185 -11.26 13.74 -13.87
CA ASN A 185 -10.06 14.50 -13.54
C ASN A 185 -10.14 15.29 -12.21
N ASP A 186 -10.75 14.70 -11.18
CA ASP A 186 -11.06 15.34 -9.90
C ASP A 186 -10.07 14.91 -8.81
N TYR A 187 -8.93 15.59 -8.78
CA TYR A 187 -7.82 15.27 -7.89
C TYR A 187 -8.13 15.43 -6.39
N PRO A 188 -8.83 16.49 -5.92
CA PRO A 188 -9.20 16.60 -4.50
C PRO A 188 -10.04 15.43 -4.00
N ILE A 189 -11.06 15.01 -4.76
CA ILE A 189 -11.93 13.88 -4.39
C ILE A 189 -11.16 12.56 -4.41
N PHE A 190 -10.25 12.38 -5.38
CA PHE A 190 -9.37 11.22 -5.39
C PHE A 190 -8.55 11.13 -4.10
N ARG A 191 -7.85 12.20 -3.71
CA ARG A 191 -7.04 12.23 -2.49
C ARG A 191 -7.88 11.97 -1.24
N GLN A 192 -9.06 12.58 -1.14
CA GLN A 192 -9.97 12.32 -0.03
C GLN A 192 -10.40 10.85 0.02
N SER A 193 -10.67 10.23 -1.13
CA SER A 193 -11.02 8.81 -1.23
C SER A 193 -9.87 7.91 -0.77
N ILE A 194 -8.63 8.18 -1.17
CA ILE A 194 -7.45 7.44 -0.71
C ILE A 194 -7.25 7.60 0.80
N SER A 195 -7.37 8.82 1.33
CA SER A 195 -7.29 9.06 2.78
C SER A 195 -8.36 8.27 3.55
N ALA A 196 -9.58 8.19 3.01
CA ALA A 196 -10.67 7.42 3.59
C ALA A 196 -10.41 5.91 3.53
N ILE A 197 -9.85 5.39 2.43
CA ILE A 197 -9.39 3.99 2.32
C ILE A 197 -8.31 3.69 3.37
N LEU A 198 -7.37 4.59 3.60
CA LEU A 198 -6.30 4.39 4.59
C LEU A 198 -6.84 4.35 6.02
N LYS A 199 -7.85 5.16 6.35
CA LYS A 199 -8.59 5.03 7.62
C LYS A 199 -9.33 3.71 7.71
N LEU A 200 -9.94 3.26 6.61
CA LEU A 200 -10.62 1.97 6.55
C LEU A 200 -9.66 0.81 6.83
N ILE A 201 -8.46 0.85 6.24
CA ILE A 201 -7.41 -0.15 6.47
C ILE A 201 -7.06 -0.23 7.96
N ILE A 202 -6.87 0.90 8.65
CA ILE A 202 -6.60 0.91 10.09
C ILE A 202 -7.69 0.13 10.86
N ASN A 203 -8.96 0.39 10.56
CA ASN A 203 -10.08 -0.29 11.23
C ASN A 203 -10.12 -1.80 10.95
N PHE A 204 -9.76 -2.24 9.75
CA PHE A 204 -9.71 -3.68 9.42
C PHE A 204 -8.54 -4.38 10.11
N TYR A 205 -7.38 -3.73 10.20
CA TYR A 205 -6.20 -4.31 10.84
C TYR A 205 -6.24 -4.21 12.37
N SER A 206 -6.99 -3.28 12.94
CA SER A 206 -7.22 -3.14 14.38
C SER A 206 -8.37 -4.03 14.89
N PHE A 207 -9.14 -4.65 14.00
CA PHE A 207 -10.23 -5.56 14.36
C PHE A 207 -9.70 -6.76 15.16
N LYS A 208 -10.30 -7.00 16.33
CA LYS A 208 -9.99 -8.12 17.21
C LYS A 208 -11.25 -8.95 17.48
N ASN A 209 -11.09 -10.26 17.53
CA ASN A 209 -12.15 -11.21 17.84
C ASN A 209 -11.67 -12.20 18.90
N GLU A 210 -12.30 -12.18 20.08
CA GLU A 210 -11.86 -12.88 21.29
C GLU A 210 -11.91 -14.42 21.24
N GLY A 211 -12.11 -15.06 20.09
CA GLY A 211 -12.27 -16.52 20.02
C GLY A 211 -11.76 -17.24 18.78
N ASN A 212 -11.39 -16.55 17.69
CA ASN A 212 -10.91 -17.24 16.48
C ASN A 212 -9.99 -16.36 15.61
N TYR A 213 -8.69 -16.65 15.64
CA TYR A 213 -7.66 -15.96 14.85
C TYR A 213 -7.90 -16.06 13.33
N LYS A 214 -8.60 -17.09 12.85
CA LYS A 214 -8.94 -17.24 11.42
C LYS A 214 -9.90 -16.14 10.95
N ILE A 215 -10.78 -15.64 11.83
CA ILE A 215 -11.69 -14.54 11.50
C ILE A 215 -10.90 -13.24 11.34
N GLU A 216 -9.97 -12.95 12.26
CA GLU A 216 -9.09 -11.79 12.16
C GLU A 216 -8.22 -11.84 10.90
N ARG A 217 -7.61 -13.00 10.61
CA ARG A 217 -6.83 -13.22 9.39
C ARG A 217 -7.70 -13.03 8.12
N GLY A 218 -8.93 -13.52 8.13
CA GLY A 218 -9.88 -13.35 7.03
C GLY A 218 -10.25 -11.88 6.78
N ILE A 219 -10.51 -11.10 7.83
CA ILE A 219 -10.81 -9.67 7.70
C ILE A 219 -9.60 -8.91 7.14
N LYS A 220 -8.38 -9.17 7.66
CA LYS A 220 -7.14 -8.59 7.13
C LYS A 220 -6.90 -8.97 5.67
N TYR A 221 -7.18 -10.24 5.30
CA TYR A 221 -7.09 -10.73 3.93
C TYR A 221 -7.99 -9.95 2.98
N ILE A 222 -9.26 -9.75 3.34
CA ILE A 222 -10.22 -8.99 2.53
C ILE A 222 -9.76 -7.55 2.35
N ALA A 223 -9.31 -6.87 3.41
CA ALA A 223 -8.77 -5.52 3.29
C ALA A 223 -7.60 -5.44 2.30
N ARG A 224 -6.65 -6.38 2.40
CA ARG A 224 -5.50 -6.45 1.49
C ARG A 224 -5.94 -6.69 0.05
N TYR A 225 -6.86 -7.64 -0.18
CA TYR A 225 -7.34 -7.97 -1.52
C TYR A 225 -8.13 -6.81 -2.15
N ARG A 226 -9.02 -6.16 -1.38
CA ARG A 226 -9.81 -5.02 -1.84
C ARG A 226 -8.95 -3.80 -2.12
N LEU A 227 -7.99 -3.48 -1.26
CA LEU A 227 -7.00 -2.44 -1.54
C LEU A 227 -6.23 -2.75 -2.82
N LYS A 228 -5.74 -3.98 -2.98
CA LYS A 228 -5.00 -4.39 -4.18
C LYS A 228 -5.81 -4.19 -5.45
N ALA A 229 -7.09 -4.58 -5.43
CA ALA A 229 -8.00 -4.38 -6.55
C ALA A 229 -8.18 -2.90 -6.91
N ILE A 230 -8.30 -2.02 -5.91
CA ILE A 230 -8.35 -0.57 -6.13
C ILE A 230 -7.05 -0.08 -6.76
N ILE A 231 -5.89 -0.50 -6.27
CA ILE A 231 -4.59 -0.09 -6.81
C ILE A 231 -4.41 -0.58 -8.26
N ILE A 232 -4.75 -1.84 -8.57
CA ILE A 232 -4.74 -2.39 -9.94
C ILE A 232 -5.55 -1.48 -10.86
N ASN A 233 -6.78 -1.17 -10.47
CA ASN A 233 -7.67 -0.35 -11.27
C ASN A 233 -7.17 1.10 -11.44
N ILE A 234 -6.49 1.67 -10.44
CA ILE A 234 -5.81 2.98 -10.58
C ILE A 234 -4.69 2.89 -11.61
N ILE A 235 -3.83 1.86 -11.54
CA ILE A 235 -2.72 1.65 -12.49
C ILE A 235 -3.25 1.49 -13.92
N GLU A 236 -4.35 0.78 -14.11
CA GLU A 236 -4.94 0.54 -15.44
C GLU A 236 -5.62 1.79 -16.02
N LYS A 237 -6.26 2.61 -15.20
CA LYS A 237 -7.01 3.79 -15.65
C LYS A 237 -6.18 5.06 -15.74
N ASP A 238 -5.12 5.20 -14.95
CA ASP A 238 -4.31 6.42 -14.90
C ASP A 238 -3.33 6.51 -16.07
N LYS A 239 -3.81 7.07 -17.19
CA LYS A 239 -2.99 7.30 -18.38
C LYS A 239 -1.91 8.37 -18.20
N SER A 240 -2.06 9.28 -17.24
CA SER A 240 -1.13 10.41 -17.05
C SER A 240 -0.07 10.14 -15.98
N GLY A 241 -0.30 9.16 -15.11
CA GLY A 241 0.56 8.83 -13.97
C GLY A 241 0.38 9.73 -12.76
N ILE A 242 -0.49 10.75 -12.83
CA ILE A 242 -0.72 11.73 -11.76
C ILE A 242 -1.45 11.11 -10.56
N TYR A 243 -2.42 10.22 -10.81
CA TYR A 243 -3.18 9.56 -9.75
C TYR A 243 -2.34 8.48 -9.07
N LEU A 244 -1.53 7.75 -9.83
CA LEU A 244 -0.57 6.80 -9.30
C LEU A 244 0.50 7.50 -8.45
N GLN A 245 0.98 8.67 -8.90
CA GLN A 245 1.86 9.53 -8.11
C GLN A 245 1.22 9.95 -6.79
N SER A 246 -0.03 10.45 -6.85
CA SER A 246 -0.76 10.86 -5.66
C SER A 246 -1.00 9.70 -4.70
N LEU A 247 -1.36 8.52 -5.20
CA LEU A 247 -1.52 7.33 -4.38
C LEU A 247 -0.20 6.98 -3.67
N SER A 248 0.92 6.94 -4.41
CA SER A 248 2.24 6.68 -3.84
C SER A 248 2.59 7.66 -2.72
N SER A 249 2.39 8.95 -2.95
CA SER A 249 2.64 9.99 -1.95
C SER A 249 1.74 9.84 -0.72
N GLU A 250 0.44 9.58 -0.88
CA GLU A 250 -0.47 9.34 0.26
C GLU A 250 -0.09 8.10 1.07
N LEU A 251 0.38 7.02 0.41
CA LEU A 251 0.88 5.83 1.10
C LEU A 251 2.17 6.13 1.88
N CYS A 252 3.08 6.92 1.31
CA CYS A 252 4.29 7.35 2.01
C CYS A 252 3.94 8.20 3.24
N ASP A 253 3.05 9.19 3.10
CA ASP A 253 2.61 10.05 4.20
C ASP A 253 1.88 9.24 5.28
N PHE A 254 1.07 8.26 4.89
CA PHE A 254 0.42 7.33 5.81
C PHE A 254 1.44 6.55 6.62
N LEU A 255 2.42 5.93 5.95
CA LEU A 255 3.44 5.12 6.60
C LEU A 255 4.38 5.93 7.51
N MET A 256 4.48 7.25 7.32
CA MET A 256 5.25 8.17 8.17
C MET A 256 4.55 8.54 9.48
N LYS A 257 3.34 8.04 9.74
CA LYS A 257 2.67 8.22 11.04
C LYS A 257 3.43 7.46 12.14
N GLU A 258 3.53 8.09 13.31
CA GLU A 258 4.29 7.57 14.47
C GLU A 258 3.90 6.13 14.83
N GLU A 259 2.61 5.81 14.88
CA GLU A 259 2.09 4.46 15.15
C GLU A 259 2.67 3.38 14.23
N LEU A 260 2.87 3.70 12.95
CA LEU A 260 3.36 2.76 11.94
C LEU A 260 4.88 2.69 11.90
N LEU A 261 5.56 3.83 12.05
CA LEU A 261 7.01 3.91 12.22
C LEU A 261 7.46 3.12 13.45
N ASP A 262 6.64 3.13 14.49
CA ASP A 262 6.90 2.45 15.75
C ASP A 262 6.66 0.95 15.71
N ASN A 263 5.85 0.48 14.75
CA ASN A 263 5.55 -0.93 14.50
C ASN A 263 5.82 -1.29 13.02
N PRO A 264 7.09 -1.25 12.57
CA PRO A 264 7.46 -1.47 11.17
C PRO A 264 7.04 -2.84 10.63
N CYS A 265 6.90 -3.82 11.51
CA CYS A 265 6.83 -5.22 11.15
C CYS A 265 5.46 -5.81 11.48
N SER A 266 4.52 -4.92 11.84
CA SER A 266 3.10 -5.26 11.88
C SER A 266 2.63 -5.70 10.49
N ASP A 267 1.61 -6.56 10.47
CA ASP A 267 0.99 -7.02 9.23
C ASP A 267 0.54 -5.84 8.35
N MET A 268 0.01 -4.79 8.99
CA MET A 268 -0.46 -3.57 8.30
C MET A 268 0.68 -2.86 7.60
N THR A 269 1.75 -2.53 8.33
CA THR A 269 2.90 -1.82 7.77
C THR A 269 3.52 -2.61 6.62
N ARG A 270 3.70 -3.93 6.79
CA ARG A 270 4.23 -4.79 5.73
C ARG A 270 3.33 -4.87 4.50
N SER A 271 2.01 -4.97 4.70
CA SER A 271 1.06 -4.98 3.58
C SER A 271 1.14 -3.69 2.79
N VAL A 272 1.13 -2.54 3.47
CA VAL A 272 1.16 -1.24 2.82
C VAL A 272 2.52 -0.98 2.14
N VAL A 273 3.64 -1.38 2.75
CA VAL A 273 4.96 -1.32 2.09
C VAL A 273 5.00 -2.23 0.87
N SER A 274 4.44 -3.44 0.94
CA SER A 274 4.38 -4.35 -0.22
C SER A 274 3.60 -3.73 -1.38
N ASP A 275 2.53 -2.98 -1.09
CA ASP A 275 1.76 -2.28 -2.11
C ASP A 275 2.50 -1.05 -2.65
N LEU A 276 3.20 -0.29 -1.80
CA LEU A 276 4.06 0.82 -2.19
C LEU A 276 5.22 0.37 -3.09
N VAL A 277 5.85 -0.77 -2.77
CA VAL A 277 6.91 -1.38 -3.59
C VAL A 277 6.36 -1.76 -4.96
N TRP A 278 5.17 -2.34 -5.02
CA TRP A 278 4.54 -2.71 -6.28
C TRP A 278 4.12 -1.50 -7.13
N ILE A 279 3.61 -0.43 -6.50
CA ILE A 279 3.35 0.84 -7.18
C ILE A 279 4.66 1.42 -7.74
N SER A 280 5.71 1.43 -6.92
CA SER A 280 7.03 1.93 -7.32
C SER A 280 7.61 1.15 -8.49
N ASP A 281 7.45 -0.17 -8.50
CA ASP A 281 7.81 -1.06 -9.62
C ASP A 281 7.16 -0.59 -10.93
N LYS A 282 5.84 -0.36 -10.94
CA LYS A 282 5.10 0.16 -12.10
C LYS A 282 5.52 1.56 -12.54
N MET A 283 5.91 2.40 -11.59
CA MET A 283 6.42 3.73 -11.89
C MET A 283 7.84 3.70 -12.48
N ILE A 284 8.70 2.78 -12.04
CA ILE A 284 10.04 2.56 -12.62
C ILE A 284 9.91 2.04 -14.05
N GLU A 285 9.01 1.08 -14.31
CA GLU A 285 8.69 0.60 -15.68
C GLU A 285 8.26 1.75 -16.60
N SER A 286 7.57 2.75 -16.04
CA SER A 286 7.11 3.95 -16.76
C SER A 286 8.13 5.10 -16.78
N ASN A 287 9.36 4.85 -16.34
CA ASN A 287 10.46 5.82 -16.24
C ASN A 287 10.17 7.05 -15.35
N ASN A 288 9.29 6.92 -14.36
CA ASN A 288 8.93 7.96 -13.40
C ASN A 288 9.59 7.68 -12.04
N LEU A 289 10.76 8.28 -11.80
CA LEU A 289 11.62 7.92 -10.67
C LEU A 289 11.38 8.72 -9.38
N ILE A 290 10.61 9.82 -9.42
CA ILE A 290 10.43 10.71 -8.26
C ILE A 290 9.79 9.97 -7.09
N GLU A 291 8.68 9.28 -7.34
CA GLU A 291 7.96 8.55 -6.29
C GLU A 291 8.66 7.26 -5.85
N PRO A 292 9.25 6.42 -6.73
CA PRO A 292 10.11 5.32 -6.30
C PRO A 292 11.25 5.76 -5.38
N ILE A 293 11.84 6.93 -5.59
CA ILE A 293 12.88 7.48 -4.70
C ILE A 293 12.30 7.79 -3.32
N LYS A 294 11.10 8.39 -3.25
CA LYS A 294 10.41 8.63 -1.97
C LYS A 294 10.12 7.32 -1.25
N ALA A 295 9.62 6.31 -1.97
CA ALA A 295 9.35 4.99 -1.42
C ALA A 295 10.62 4.31 -0.86
N LEU A 296 11.73 4.38 -1.59
CA LEU A 296 13.03 3.85 -1.13
C LEU A 296 13.50 4.58 0.13
N ASN A 297 13.44 5.91 0.15
CA ASN A 297 13.80 6.73 1.31
C ASN A 297 12.90 6.41 2.52
N PHE A 298 11.62 6.13 2.28
CA PHE A 298 10.70 5.70 3.32
C PHE A 298 11.13 4.34 3.92
N ILE A 299 11.36 3.33 3.07
CA ILE A 299 11.81 2.00 3.52
C ILE A 299 13.11 2.14 4.32
N HIS A 300 14.05 2.96 3.85
CA HIS A 300 15.27 3.28 4.57
C HIS A 300 14.99 3.86 5.97
N ARG A 301 14.10 4.86 6.06
CA ARG A 301 13.76 5.50 7.33
C ARG A 301 13.08 4.53 8.31
N LEU A 302 12.16 3.71 7.81
CA LEU A 302 11.48 2.69 8.62
C LEU A 302 12.50 1.69 9.18
N VAL A 303 13.45 1.24 8.36
CA VAL A 303 14.54 0.37 8.78
C VAL A 303 15.43 1.04 9.84
N GLU A 304 15.84 2.29 9.62
CA GLU A 304 16.69 3.08 10.52
C GLU A 304 16.07 3.29 11.91
N VAL A 305 14.80 3.72 11.97
CA VAL A 305 14.08 3.95 13.23
C VAL A 305 14.08 2.70 14.09
N ASN A 306 13.96 1.53 13.46
CA ASN A 306 13.86 0.27 14.18
C ASN A 306 15.21 -0.24 14.68
N ILE A 307 16.25 -0.14 13.85
CA ILE A 307 17.62 -0.36 14.31
C ILE A 307 17.94 0.54 15.50
N TYR A 308 17.55 1.82 15.45
CA TYR A 308 17.82 2.76 16.53
C TYR A 308 17.10 2.40 17.84
N LYS A 309 15.84 1.97 17.77
CA LYS A 309 15.11 1.47 18.95
C LYS A 309 15.77 0.25 19.56
N LEU A 310 16.16 -0.70 18.72
CA LEU A 310 16.83 -1.93 19.13
C LEU A 310 18.18 -1.67 19.81
N GLU A 311 18.90 -0.61 19.41
CA GLU A 311 20.16 -0.21 20.07
C GLU A 311 19.97 0.39 21.45
N LYS A 312 18.79 0.94 21.74
CA LYS A 312 18.48 1.57 23.01
C LYS A 312 17.81 0.65 24.03
N GLU A 313 17.17 -0.42 23.56
CA GLU A 313 16.57 -1.41 24.44
C GLU A 313 17.66 -2.31 25.03
N GLU A 314 18.08 -2.04 26.28
CA GLU A 314 18.93 -2.94 27.07
C GLU A 314 18.16 -4.23 27.36
N ASN A 315 18.36 -5.29 26.57
CA ASN A 315 17.84 -6.63 26.87
C ASN A 315 18.85 -7.75 26.57
N ASP A 316 18.93 -8.68 27.51
CA ASP A 316 19.99 -9.70 27.71
C ASP A 316 19.96 -10.90 26.72
N ASP A 317 19.14 -10.85 25.66
CA ASP A 317 19.04 -11.94 24.67
C ASP A 317 18.90 -11.37 23.24
N THR A 318 19.91 -10.60 22.83
CA THR A 318 19.99 -9.80 21.59
C THR A 318 19.80 -10.61 20.30
N SER A 319 20.09 -11.92 20.31
CA SER A 319 19.91 -12.79 19.14
C SER A 319 18.43 -13.10 18.84
N LYS A 320 17.56 -13.18 19.86
CA LYS A 320 16.14 -13.52 19.70
C LYS A 320 15.25 -12.32 19.40
N VAL A 321 15.71 -11.10 19.70
CA VAL A 321 14.94 -9.87 19.52
C VAL A 321 14.88 -9.44 18.04
N LEU A 322 15.94 -9.66 17.25
CA LEU A 322 16.02 -9.20 15.86
C LEU A 322 15.25 -10.09 14.86
N ASP A 323 15.25 -11.40 15.08
CA ASP A 323 14.44 -12.36 14.31
C ASP A 323 12.94 -12.18 14.57
N LYS A 324 12.57 -11.74 15.79
CA LYS A 324 11.19 -11.39 16.16
C LYS A 324 10.63 -10.23 15.32
N TYR A 325 11.49 -9.35 14.80
CA TYR A 325 11.07 -8.22 13.98
C TYR A 325 11.22 -8.45 12.46
N ASN A 326 11.88 -9.50 11.95
CA ASN A 326 12.00 -9.82 10.51
C ASN A 326 12.09 -8.56 9.60
N ILE A 327 13.07 -7.71 9.90
CA ILE A 327 13.46 -6.54 9.09
C ILE A 327 14.09 -7.01 7.77
N ALA A 328 14.60 -8.25 7.72
CA ALA A 328 15.15 -8.91 6.55
C ALA A 328 14.22 -8.85 5.31
N THR A 329 12.91 -8.87 5.51
CA THR A 329 11.92 -8.72 4.42
C THR A 329 12.07 -7.40 3.63
N TYR A 330 12.53 -6.33 4.28
CA TYR A 330 12.78 -5.05 3.61
C TYR A 330 13.99 -5.09 2.68
N ALA A 331 15.00 -5.92 2.97
CA ALA A 331 16.12 -6.13 2.05
C ALA A 331 15.62 -6.71 0.72
N HIS A 332 14.71 -7.70 0.77
CA HIS A 332 14.10 -8.26 -0.43
C HIS A 332 13.21 -7.25 -1.19
N SER A 333 12.52 -6.36 -0.46
CA SER A 333 11.74 -5.27 -1.07
C SER A 333 12.64 -4.29 -1.84
N ILE A 334 13.77 -3.89 -1.25
CA ILE A 334 14.76 -3.02 -1.90
C ILE A 334 15.43 -3.73 -3.08
N LYS A 335 15.73 -5.03 -2.94
CA LYS A 335 16.24 -5.88 -4.02
C LYS A 335 15.31 -5.86 -5.23
N HIS A 336 14.00 -6.06 -5.01
CA HIS A 336 13.00 -6.05 -6.08
C HIS A 336 13.02 -4.74 -6.86
N LEU A 337 12.97 -3.60 -6.16
CA LEU A 337 13.05 -2.28 -6.76
C LEU A 337 14.36 -2.07 -7.55
N GLY A 338 15.49 -2.53 -7.01
CA GLY A 338 16.78 -2.47 -7.69
C GLY A 338 16.82 -3.33 -8.96
N MET A 339 16.23 -4.52 -8.94
CA MET A 339 16.14 -5.41 -10.10
C MET A 339 15.28 -4.80 -11.21
N THR A 340 14.11 -4.27 -10.85
CA THR A 340 13.26 -3.54 -11.80
C THR A 340 14.01 -2.38 -12.43
N ALA A 341 14.74 -1.60 -11.63
CA ALA A 341 15.50 -0.47 -12.15
C ALA A 341 16.61 -0.89 -13.10
N LEU A 342 17.38 -1.94 -12.79
CA LEU A 342 18.40 -2.48 -13.68
C LEU A 342 17.79 -2.96 -15.01
N ASN A 343 16.68 -3.70 -14.96
CA ASN A 343 16.00 -4.19 -16.15
C ASN A 343 15.44 -3.06 -17.04
N ASN A 344 15.11 -1.91 -16.44
CA ASN A 344 14.62 -0.71 -17.15
C ASN A 344 15.74 0.32 -17.44
N GLY A 345 17.02 -0.03 -17.25
CA GLY A 345 18.16 0.85 -17.58
C GLY A 345 18.39 2.02 -16.59
N ASN A 346 17.73 2.01 -15.44
CA ASN A 346 17.80 3.06 -14.42
C ASN A 346 18.95 2.81 -13.42
N SER A 347 20.20 2.93 -13.91
CA SER A 347 21.42 2.64 -13.12
C SER A 347 21.59 3.50 -11.86
N HIS A 348 21.16 4.77 -11.89
CA HIS A 348 21.21 5.66 -10.72
C HIS A 348 20.29 5.18 -9.58
N PHE A 349 19.07 4.76 -9.91
CA PHE A 349 18.14 4.25 -8.90
C PHE A 349 18.58 2.89 -8.35
N ALA A 350 19.09 2.00 -9.21
CA ALA A 350 19.68 0.73 -8.80
C ALA A 350 20.87 0.93 -7.84
N TYR A 351 21.73 1.92 -8.12
CA TYR A 351 22.82 2.30 -7.22
C TYR A 351 22.30 2.71 -5.83
N ARG A 352 21.26 3.57 -5.77
CA ARG A 352 20.64 3.96 -4.49
C ARG A 352 20.04 2.78 -3.73
N CYS A 353 19.49 1.79 -4.43
CA CYS A 353 19.02 0.55 -3.81
C CYS A 353 20.18 -0.23 -3.17
N MET A 354 21.31 -0.37 -3.87
CA MET A 354 22.51 -1.04 -3.32
C MET A 354 23.10 -0.27 -2.13
N GLU A 355 23.14 1.06 -2.19
CA GLU A 355 23.56 1.92 -1.08
C GLU A 355 22.65 1.76 0.15
N THR A 356 21.33 1.76 -0.06
CA THR A 356 20.34 1.54 1.00
C THR A 356 20.49 0.15 1.64
N LEU A 357 20.73 -0.88 0.83
CA LEU A 357 21.05 -2.22 1.31
C LEU A 357 22.35 -2.25 2.11
N SER A 358 23.41 -1.60 1.63
CA SER A 358 24.69 -1.49 2.34
C SER A 358 24.50 -0.86 3.72
N TYR A 359 23.75 0.24 3.80
CA TYR A 359 23.43 0.88 5.07
C TYR A 359 22.69 -0.06 6.03
N LEU A 360 21.62 -0.73 5.54
CA LEU A 360 20.89 -1.72 6.33
C LEU A 360 21.81 -2.86 6.81
N GLY A 361 22.70 -3.34 5.95
CA GLY A 361 23.68 -4.37 6.28
C GLY A 361 24.68 -3.95 7.35
N CYS A 362 25.21 -2.73 7.27
CA CYS A 362 26.12 -2.17 8.28
C CYS A 362 25.43 -2.08 9.65
N SER A 363 24.20 -1.58 9.67
CA SER A 363 23.39 -1.49 10.89
C SER A 363 23.04 -2.86 11.46
N ALA A 364 22.65 -3.81 10.61
CA ALA A 364 22.40 -5.18 11.01
C ALA A 364 23.66 -5.88 11.55
N ALA A 365 24.82 -5.62 10.95
CA ALA A 365 26.12 -6.11 11.41
C ALA A 365 26.48 -5.57 12.79
N ARG A 366 26.27 -4.26 13.03
CA ARG A 366 26.45 -3.63 14.35
C ARG A 366 25.61 -4.30 15.43
N LEU A 367 24.37 -4.68 15.10
CA LEU A 367 23.42 -5.37 15.98
C LEU A 367 23.57 -6.90 15.99
N LYS A 368 24.50 -7.47 15.23
CA LYS A 368 24.66 -8.93 15.02
C LYS A 368 23.39 -9.65 14.52
N SER A 369 22.51 -8.97 13.78
CA SER A 369 21.28 -9.55 13.18
C SER A 369 21.60 -10.48 12.01
N GLN A 370 21.80 -11.78 12.27
CA GLN A 370 22.23 -12.74 11.25
C GLN A 370 21.30 -12.79 10.02
N GLN A 371 19.98 -12.95 10.21
CA GLN A 371 19.04 -13.08 9.10
C GLN A 371 19.01 -11.83 8.21
N THR A 372 19.07 -10.64 8.81
CA THR A 372 19.08 -9.38 8.07
C THR A 372 20.38 -9.20 7.29
N ILE A 373 21.53 -9.55 7.89
CA ILE A 373 22.83 -9.53 7.19
C ILE A 373 22.78 -10.46 5.97
N ILE A 374 22.29 -11.68 6.15
CA ILE A 374 22.15 -12.67 5.07
C ILE A 374 21.26 -12.13 3.94
N ALA A 375 20.06 -11.64 4.26
CA ALA A 375 19.13 -11.11 3.27
C ALA A 375 19.70 -9.91 2.50
N VAL A 376 20.47 -9.04 3.16
CA VAL A 376 21.17 -7.92 2.52
C VAL A 376 22.27 -8.41 1.58
N LEU A 377 23.11 -9.34 2.02
CA LEU A 377 24.18 -9.90 1.21
C LEU A 377 23.64 -10.58 -0.04
N GLU A 378 22.60 -11.41 0.10
CA GLU A 378 21.87 -12.01 -1.03
C GLU A 378 21.38 -10.95 -2.01
N SER A 379 20.79 -9.88 -1.47
CA SER A 379 20.22 -8.79 -2.27
C SER A 379 21.29 -8.02 -3.06
N ILE A 380 22.39 -7.63 -2.41
CA ILE A 380 23.50 -6.92 -3.06
C ILE A 380 24.18 -7.81 -4.11
N VAL A 381 24.46 -9.08 -3.76
CA VAL A 381 25.06 -10.05 -4.70
C VAL A 381 24.19 -10.21 -5.93
N ASN A 382 22.87 -10.33 -5.75
CA ASN A 382 21.96 -10.50 -6.88
C ASN A 382 21.91 -9.27 -7.79
N LEU A 383 21.84 -8.07 -7.20
CA LEU A 383 21.88 -6.82 -7.97
C LEU A 383 23.21 -6.68 -8.73
N GLY A 384 24.34 -6.99 -8.10
CA GLY A 384 25.64 -6.96 -8.75
C GLY A 384 25.75 -7.99 -9.90
N ARG A 385 25.27 -9.22 -9.69
CA ARG A 385 25.22 -10.25 -10.74
C ARG A 385 24.35 -9.80 -11.92
N LEU A 386 23.18 -9.22 -11.65
CA LEU A 386 22.27 -8.72 -12.69
C LEU A 386 22.91 -7.56 -13.45
N ALA A 387 23.54 -6.62 -12.74
CA ALA A 387 24.24 -5.49 -13.36
C ALA A 387 25.37 -5.96 -14.30
N ARG A 388 26.17 -6.94 -13.87
CA ARG A 388 27.20 -7.58 -14.71
C ARG A 388 26.59 -8.23 -15.95
N LYS A 389 25.52 -9.02 -15.78
CA LYS A 389 24.82 -9.69 -16.89
C LYS A 389 24.31 -8.68 -17.93
N LEU A 390 23.77 -7.56 -17.46
CA LEU A 390 23.27 -6.45 -18.29
C LEU A 390 24.39 -5.51 -18.78
N ARG A 391 25.64 -5.70 -18.33
CA ARG A 391 26.80 -4.86 -18.64
C ARG A 391 26.60 -3.38 -18.30
N ILE A 392 25.97 -3.13 -17.14
CA ILE A 392 25.65 -1.78 -16.67
C ILE A 392 26.88 -1.18 -15.96
N GLY A 393 27.31 -0.01 -16.41
CA GLY A 393 28.34 0.80 -15.72
C GLY A 393 27.76 1.64 -14.58
N CYS A 394 28.63 2.32 -13.84
CA CYS A 394 28.19 3.33 -12.87
C CYS A 394 27.40 4.45 -13.55
N PHE A 395 26.36 4.95 -12.86
CA PHE A 395 25.57 6.08 -13.36
C PHE A 395 26.36 7.40 -13.39
N TRP A 396 27.41 7.51 -12.57
CA TRP A 396 28.26 8.68 -12.55
C TRP A 396 29.24 8.64 -13.71
N SER A 397 29.13 9.61 -14.62
CA SER A 397 29.95 9.72 -15.84
C SER A 397 31.46 9.73 -15.64
N ARG A 398 31.94 10.02 -14.42
CA ARG A 398 33.38 10.04 -14.07
C ARG A 398 33.85 8.78 -13.36
N CYS A 399 32.93 7.89 -13.00
CA CYS A 399 33.26 6.65 -12.33
C CYS A 399 33.54 5.55 -13.36
N LEU A 400 34.77 5.03 -13.37
CA LEU A 400 35.17 3.93 -14.25
C LEU A 400 34.85 2.55 -13.66
N ILE A 401 34.34 2.51 -12.43
CA ILE A 401 34.01 1.28 -11.71
C ILE A 401 32.68 0.74 -12.28
N PRO A 402 32.63 -0.53 -12.70
CA PRO A 402 31.39 -1.12 -13.19
C PRO A 402 30.43 -1.38 -12.02
N ALA A 403 29.12 -1.47 -12.30
CA ALA A 403 28.11 -1.53 -11.23
C ALA A 403 28.24 -2.78 -10.35
N GLU A 404 28.70 -3.91 -10.89
CA GLU A 404 28.99 -5.11 -10.10
C GLU A 404 30.16 -4.92 -9.13
N SER A 405 31.13 -4.06 -9.44
CA SER A 405 32.22 -3.74 -8.52
C SER A 405 31.76 -2.81 -7.40
N HIS A 406 30.78 -1.94 -7.64
CA HIS A 406 30.12 -1.21 -6.55
C HIS A 406 29.39 -2.15 -5.59
N ALA A 407 28.79 -3.24 -6.08
CA ALA A 407 28.23 -4.26 -5.19
C ALA A 407 29.31 -4.89 -4.28
N GLU A 408 30.54 -5.09 -4.77
CA GLU A 408 31.67 -5.54 -3.93
C GLU A 408 32.04 -4.53 -2.84
N GLU A 409 32.07 -3.23 -3.18
CA GLU A 409 32.34 -2.15 -2.23
C GLU A 409 31.27 -2.11 -1.13
N PHE A 410 30.00 -2.24 -1.50
CA PHE A 410 28.89 -2.25 -0.56
C PHE A 410 28.89 -3.46 0.38
N ILE A 411 29.30 -4.65 -0.09
CA ILE A 411 29.59 -5.80 0.78
C ILE A 411 30.76 -5.45 1.71
N GLY A 412 31.82 -4.82 1.18
CA GLY A 412 32.99 -4.39 1.94
C GLY A 412 32.64 -3.50 3.13
N HIS A 413 31.72 -2.54 2.97
CA HIS A 413 31.22 -1.72 4.08
C HIS A 413 30.65 -2.56 5.22
N ILE A 414 29.86 -3.59 4.91
CA ILE A 414 29.28 -4.50 5.91
C ILE A 414 30.40 -5.26 6.63
N VAL A 415 31.40 -5.74 5.89
CA VAL A 415 32.55 -6.47 6.44
C VAL A 415 33.30 -5.63 7.47
N THR A 416 33.47 -4.31 7.26
CA THR A 416 34.15 -3.43 8.24
C THR A 416 33.54 -3.47 9.65
N TRP A 417 32.24 -3.80 9.76
CA TRP A 417 31.57 -3.96 11.04
C TRP A 417 31.71 -5.36 11.64
N LEU A 418 31.76 -6.39 10.79
CA LEU A 418 31.83 -7.80 11.23
C LEU A 418 33.21 -8.20 11.75
N VAL A 419 34.25 -7.48 11.35
CA VAL A 419 35.66 -7.81 11.66
C VAL A 419 36.16 -7.23 12.98
N LYS A 420 35.30 -6.57 13.77
CA LYS A 420 35.67 -6.02 15.07
C LYS A 420 36.16 -7.08 16.06
N ASP A 421 35.62 -8.29 15.96
CA ASP A 421 35.91 -9.44 16.83
C ASP A 421 36.80 -10.48 16.13
N ILE A 422 37.73 -10.05 15.26
CA ILE A 422 38.59 -10.97 14.49
C ILE A 422 39.58 -11.73 15.38
N ASP A 423 39.69 -13.05 15.19
CA ASP A 423 40.63 -13.90 15.92
C ASP A 423 42.04 -13.91 15.28
N SER A 424 43.01 -14.51 15.97
CA SER A 424 44.39 -14.64 15.49
C SER A 424 44.56 -15.51 14.24
N LYS A 425 43.53 -16.26 13.85
CA LYS A 425 43.46 -17.06 12.62
C LYS A 425 42.74 -16.32 11.49
N GLY A 426 42.32 -15.06 11.71
CA GLY A 426 41.60 -14.24 10.76
C GLY A 426 40.13 -14.65 10.58
N ASN A 427 39.54 -15.35 11.53
CA ASN A 427 38.11 -15.66 11.54
C ASN A 427 37.33 -14.56 12.25
N PHE A 428 36.12 -14.28 11.75
CA PHE A 428 35.22 -13.28 12.32
C PHE A 428 33.77 -13.72 12.11
N TYR A 429 32.84 -13.01 12.76
CA TYR A 429 31.41 -13.33 12.70
C TYR A 429 30.89 -13.34 11.25
N LEU A 430 30.25 -14.45 10.87
CA LEU A 430 29.72 -14.68 9.51
C LEU A 430 30.76 -14.65 8.37
N LYS A 431 32.06 -14.85 8.64
CA LYS A 431 33.09 -14.97 7.60
C LYS A 431 32.72 -15.92 6.44
N PRO A 432 32.19 -17.14 6.67
CA PRO A 432 31.80 -18.03 5.58
C PRO A 432 30.69 -17.46 4.67
N TYR A 433 29.77 -16.65 5.22
CA TYR A 433 28.71 -16.00 4.44
C TYR A 433 29.27 -14.88 3.57
N ILE A 434 30.26 -14.13 4.07
CA ILE A 434 30.98 -13.11 3.29
C ILE A 434 31.78 -13.74 2.16
N GLU A 435 32.54 -14.81 2.45
CA GLU A 435 33.29 -15.56 1.44
C GLU A 435 32.36 -16.12 0.35
N GLN A 436 31.23 -16.72 0.76
CA GLN A 436 30.22 -17.18 -0.18
C GLN A 436 29.64 -16.02 -1.01
N SER A 437 29.37 -14.86 -0.40
CA SER A 437 28.83 -13.69 -1.09
C SER A 437 29.78 -13.15 -2.16
N TYR A 438 31.07 -12.97 -1.83
CA TYR A 438 32.08 -12.61 -2.82
C TYR A 438 32.24 -13.69 -3.89
N SER A 439 32.18 -14.97 -3.51
CA SER A 439 32.30 -16.07 -4.45
C SER A 439 31.16 -16.11 -5.47
N ARG A 440 29.92 -15.89 -5.01
CA ARG A 440 28.74 -15.76 -5.89
C ARG A 440 28.81 -14.52 -6.77
N LEU A 441 29.30 -13.39 -6.24
CA LEU A 441 29.42 -12.15 -6.99
C LEU A 441 30.50 -12.25 -8.07
N ARG A 442 31.70 -12.75 -7.75
CA ARG A 442 32.82 -12.91 -8.72
C ARG A 442 32.68 -14.13 -9.63
N GLY A 443 31.93 -15.14 -9.21
CA GLY A 443 31.77 -16.42 -9.90
C GLY A 443 32.88 -17.44 -9.62
N PHE A 444 33.84 -17.10 -8.76
CA PHE A 444 34.99 -17.93 -8.40
C PHE A 444 35.12 -17.98 -6.89
N LYS A 445 35.63 -19.09 -6.34
CA LYS A 445 35.83 -19.23 -4.89
C LYS A 445 36.72 -18.11 -4.36
N CYS A 446 36.26 -17.42 -3.33
CA CYS A 446 36.95 -16.30 -2.70
C CYS A 446 37.26 -16.61 -1.24
N SER A 447 38.44 -16.20 -0.79
CA SER A 447 38.85 -16.18 0.62
C SER A 447 39.01 -14.74 1.07
N VAL A 448 38.58 -14.43 2.29
CA VAL A 448 38.78 -13.12 2.89
C VAL A 448 39.99 -13.18 3.82
N THR A 449 41.04 -12.42 3.50
CA THR A 449 42.29 -12.36 4.26
C THR A 449 42.57 -10.95 4.76
N PHE A 450 43.30 -10.86 5.87
CA PHE A 450 43.70 -9.60 6.48
C PHE A 450 45.22 -9.53 6.47
N LYS A 451 45.77 -8.42 5.98
CA LYS A 451 47.20 -8.15 6.10
C LYS A 451 47.38 -7.12 7.20
N ASN A 452 48.28 -7.41 8.14
CA ASN A 452 48.71 -6.49 9.19
C ASN A 452 49.47 -5.33 8.55
N THR A 453 48.74 -4.32 8.14
CA THR A 453 49.23 -2.96 7.89
C THR A 453 48.48 -2.03 8.85
N ASP A 454 49.03 -0.85 9.15
CA ASP A 454 48.48 0.11 10.14
C ASP A 454 47.02 0.53 9.89
N CYS A 455 46.48 0.20 8.72
CA CYS A 455 45.04 0.12 8.44
C CYS A 455 44.69 -1.35 8.12
N TYR A 456 43.68 -1.93 8.80
CA TYR A 456 43.13 -3.24 8.47
C TYR A 456 42.62 -3.26 7.01
N ALA A 457 43.46 -3.67 6.07
CA ALA A 457 43.08 -3.84 4.68
C ALA A 457 42.48 -5.22 4.50
N ILE A 458 41.18 -5.27 4.18
CA ILE A 458 40.47 -6.49 3.81
C ILE A 458 40.86 -6.84 2.37
N TRP A 459 41.44 -8.01 2.17
CA TRP A 459 41.78 -8.54 0.85
C TRP A 459 40.84 -9.69 0.49
N ILE A 460 40.31 -9.65 -0.73
CA ILE A 460 39.44 -10.70 -1.27
C ILE A 460 40.24 -11.42 -2.36
N GLU A 461 40.74 -12.60 -2.03
CA GLU A 461 41.58 -13.40 -2.91
C GLU A 461 40.75 -14.50 -3.58
N GLU A 462 40.77 -14.56 -4.91
CA GLU A 462 40.20 -15.68 -5.65
C GLU A 462 41.14 -16.89 -5.56
N LEU A 463 40.62 -18.01 -5.09
CA LEU A 463 41.39 -19.23 -4.94
C LEU A 463 41.76 -19.81 -6.31
N LYS A 464 42.98 -20.36 -6.37
CA LYS A 464 43.52 -21.00 -7.57
C LYS A 464 43.92 -22.44 -7.29
N LYS A 465 43.59 -23.33 -8.22
CA LYS A 465 44.08 -24.70 -8.28
C LYS A 465 44.81 -24.88 -9.62
N ASP A 466 46.04 -25.37 -9.58
CA ASP A 466 46.89 -25.53 -10.77
C ASP A 466 47.02 -24.25 -11.61
N GLY A 467 47.11 -23.09 -10.92
CA GLY A 467 47.22 -21.76 -11.54
C GLY A 467 45.92 -21.19 -12.12
N LYS A 468 44.82 -21.96 -12.16
CA LYS A 468 43.51 -21.51 -12.65
C LYS A 468 42.58 -21.16 -11.51
N LYS A 469 41.75 -20.12 -11.70
CA LYS A 469 40.70 -19.75 -10.73
C LYS A 469 39.72 -20.91 -10.56
N ILE A 470 39.31 -21.19 -9.33
CA ILE A 470 38.35 -22.25 -9.01
C ILE A 470 36.93 -21.69 -9.19
N PRO A 471 36.12 -22.21 -10.12
CA PRO A 471 34.71 -21.83 -10.24
C PRO A 471 33.96 -22.02 -8.93
N HIS A 472 33.08 -21.08 -8.57
CA HIS A 472 32.18 -21.25 -7.43
C HIS A 472 30.93 -21.98 -7.91
N ILE A 473 30.76 -23.23 -7.50
CA ILE A 473 29.61 -24.06 -7.83
C ILE A 473 28.95 -24.48 -6.53
N GLU A 474 27.66 -24.21 -6.42
CA GLU A 474 26.86 -24.68 -5.29
C GLU A 474 25.94 -25.80 -5.76
N SER A 475 25.85 -26.87 -4.98
CA SER A 475 24.96 -27.98 -5.27
C SER A 475 24.03 -28.27 -4.10
N GLU A 476 22.80 -28.58 -4.41
CA GLU A 476 21.76 -28.99 -3.46
C GLU A 476 21.29 -30.41 -3.84
N SER A 477 21.09 -31.25 -2.84
CA SER A 477 20.46 -32.57 -2.99
C SER A 477 19.15 -32.56 -2.23
N GLY A 478 18.03 -32.72 -2.94
CA GLY A 478 16.71 -32.79 -2.36
C GLY A 478 16.43 -34.14 -1.70
N MET A 479 15.41 -34.16 -0.82
CA MET A 479 15.03 -35.34 -0.03
C MET A 479 14.67 -36.57 -0.87
N HIS A 480 14.21 -36.37 -2.11
CA HIS A 480 13.82 -37.43 -3.05
C HIS A 480 14.92 -37.81 -4.06
N GLY A 481 16.18 -37.45 -3.80
CA GLY A 481 17.32 -37.79 -4.65
C GLY A 481 17.49 -36.92 -5.90
N TYR A 482 16.66 -35.88 -6.07
CA TYR A 482 16.88 -34.88 -7.10
C TYR A 482 18.03 -33.95 -6.68
N CYS A 483 19.01 -33.78 -7.55
CA CYS A 483 20.13 -32.87 -7.30
C CYS A 483 20.11 -31.71 -8.29
N GLY A 484 20.39 -30.51 -7.79
CA GLY A 484 20.58 -29.31 -8.60
C GLY A 484 21.96 -28.74 -8.36
N LYS A 485 22.53 -28.08 -9.38
CA LYS A 485 23.75 -27.28 -9.24
C LYS A 485 23.56 -25.89 -9.83
N CYS A 486 24.21 -24.91 -9.21
CA CYS A 486 24.29 -23.54 -9.65
C CYS A 486 25.77 -23.18 -9.82
N ASP A 487 26.22 -23.10 -11.07
CA ASP A 487 27.54 -22.59 -11.41
C ASP A 487 27.48 -21.07 -11.51
N TYR A 488 28.21 -20.38 -10.63
CA TYR A 488 28.26 -18.90 -10.60
C TYR A 488 29.33 -18.33 -11.53
N SER A 489 30.23 -19.17 -12.07
CA SER A 489 31.17 -18.76 -13.12
C SER A 489 30.49 -18.57 -14.48
N ASP A 490 29.32 -19.21 -14.67
CA ASP A 490 28.38 -18.86 -15.73
C ASP A 490 27.57 -17.61 -15.34
N PHE A 491 28.02 -16.45 -15.82
CA PHE A 491 27.37 -15.16 -15.52
C PHE A 491 25.96 -15.01 -16.13
N SER A 492 25.54 -15.93 -17.02
CA SER A 492 24.18 -15.92 -17.55
C SER A 492 23.16 -16.54 -16.58
N ASN A 493 23.64 -17.44 -15.72
CA ASN A 493 22.87 -18.09 -14.67
C ASN A 493 22.54 -17.09 -13.55
N MET A 494 21.26 -16.77 -13.42
CA MET A 494 20.71 -15.85 -12.42
C MET A 494 19.93 -16.57 -11.33
N LYS A 495 20.09 -17.88 -11.18
CA LYS A 495 19.42 -18.62 -10.09
C LYS A 495 19.81 -18.02 -8.75
N GLU A 496 18.81 -17.75 -7.94
CA GLU A 496 18.94 -17.30 -6.55
C GLU A 496 18.81 -18.51 -5.62
N TYR A 497 19.59 -18.49 -4.55
CA TYR A 497 19.58 -19.53 -3.54
C TYR A 497 19.96 -18.90 -2.20
N VAL A 498 19.48 -19.47 -1.10
CA VAL A 498 19.75 -18.92 0.24
C VAL A 498 21.25 -19.04 0.55
N LEU A 499 21.85 -18.04 1.20
CA LEU A 499 23.22 -18.14 1.70
C LEU A 499 23.24 -19.06 2.92
N HIS A 500 24.20 -19.98 2.93
CA HIS A 500 24.34 -20.98 4.00
C HIS A 500 25.68 -20.89 4.72
N GLY A 501 26.55 -19.97 4.30
CA GLY A 501 27.89 -19.83 4.83
C GLY A 501 28.82 -20.94 4.38
N ILE A 502 28.81 -21.26 3.07
CA ILE A 502 29.80 -22.18 2.49
C ILE A 502 31.15 -21.45 2.50
N GLY A 503 32.02 -21.80 3.43
CA GLY A 503 33.37 -21.24 3.49
C GLY A 503 34.21 -21.63 2.27
N SER A 504 35.31 -20.93 2.07
CA SER A 504 36.26 -21.14 0.98
C SER A 504 36.74 -22.61 0.76
N ASN A 505 36.68 -23.45 1.81
CA ASN A 505 37.13 -24.84 1.81
C ASN A 505 36.05 -25.88 1.49
N GLU A 506 34.78 -25.50 1.35
CA GLU A 506 33.66 -26.44 1.15
C GLU A 506 33.08 -26.35 -0.27
N ASP A 507 32.67 -27.49 -0.85
CA ASP A 507 32.17 -27.60 -2.23
C ASP A 507 30.68 -27.97 -2.31
N VAL A 508 30.11 -28.56 -1.25
CA VAL A 508 28.79 -29.19 -1.28
C VAL A 508 28.10 -29.00 0.06
N ILE A 509 26.86 -28.52 0.04
CA ILE A 509 25.96 -28.66 1.19
C ILE A 509 25.04 -29.86 0.94
N HIS A 510 25.15 -30.87 1.79
CA HIS A 510 24.15 -31.92 1.88
C HIS A 510 22.98 -31.45 2.75
N MET A 511 22.01 -30.81 2.12
CA MET A 511 20.75 -30.49 2.81
C MET A 511 19.91 -31.75 2.90
N LYS A 512 19.71 -32.27 4.12
CA LYS A 512 18.59 -33.16 4.37
C LYS A 512 17.35 -32.28 4.42
N GLY A 513 16.47 -32.41 3.43
CA GLY A 513 15.16 -31.76 3.49
C GLY A 513 14.49 -32.07 4.83
N ALA A 514 13.69 -31.12 5.35
CA ALA A 514 12.97 -31.32 6.59
C ALA A 514 12.25 -32.68 6.56
N PRO A 515 12.49 -33.57 7.54
CA PRO A 515 11.82 -34.86 7.55
C PRO A 515 10.32 -34.60 7.52
N ILE A 516 9.60 -35.26 6.61
CA ILE A 516 8.16 -35.36 6.74
C ILE A 516 7.95 -36.15 8.03
N LEU A 517 7.51 -35.45 9.08
CA LEU A 517 6.97 -36.10 10.27
C LEU A 517 5.76 -36.88 9.80
N ILE A 518 5.93 -38.20 9.75
CA ILE A 518 4.83 -39.13 9.61
C ILE A 518 4.23 -39.22 11.02
N ASP A 519 3.14 -38.49 11.25
CA ASP A 519 2.26 -38.74 12.39
C ASP A 519 1.35 -39.94 12.09
#